data_AF-A0AAJ7FLA7-F1
#
_entry.id   AF-A0AAJ7FLA7-F1
#
_cell.length_a   1.000
_cell.length_b   1.000
_cell.length_c   1.000
_cell.angle_alpha   90.00
_cell.angle_beta   90.00
_cell.angle_gamma   90.00
#
_symmetry.space_group_name_H-M   'P 1'
#
loop_
_entity.id
_entity.type
_entity.pdbx_description
1 polymer ?
#
loop_
_entity_poly.entity_id
_entity_poly.type
_entity_poly.pdbx_seq_one_letter_code
_entity_poly.pdbx_strand_id
1 'polypeptide(L)'
;MASIPSGKAKTLTKEAKAPGDTTLVSPVSKDPSCSLPKKEERTPGQDVKSTENLRASSESVVSNNTASSQKDSNEAKDHGKESNGSGAPDTDEVKGIDRPALPEELTLKGLLEQPVEEPEKPRKIPVQQGLDSYKPANAAVPRKRPPLPPPALEGRPLVLATHLVPSLSIGLFEILADAIEAATNKPVVIVYEPRTDRPVAKDVVDIAVLPPNENWPDGELLPVSFVFNHLLNVDKVPGVYVDVIVAADQAAHVENIVDLRGHRCALPDRRKATGAAMLLFSYLRNKGESPAFFGNTLDTSSHLETLQMVAGKQVEVGVLAAPVVNCHKNTLPGVNTLYVLSSLGPLPPYSIMMNKALSGTIREKVINYLLSVEKDEDWSERLSAYGISGFAEYSPDLYKLDDTNVATSVRYY
;
A
#
# COMPACT_ATOMS: atom_id res chain seq x y z
N MET A 1 -4.18 -71.24 -21.02
CA MET A 1 -5.36 -71.65 -20.21
C MET A 1 -5.95 -70.41 -19.57
N ALA A 2 -7.28 -70.36 -19.49
CA ALA A 2 -8.15 -69.28 -18.98
C ALA A 2 -8.33 -68.05 -19.88
N SER A 3 -9.44 -68.09 -20.62
CA SER A 3 -10.08 -67.02 -21.40
C SER A 3 -11.37 -66.63 -20.65
N ILE A 4 -11.58 -65.34 -20.36
CA ILE A 4 -12.82 -64.77 -19.82
C ILE A 4 -13.03 -63.36 -20.44
N PRO A 5 -14.28 -62.92 -20.72
CA PRO A 5 -14.61 -62.30 -22.00
C PRO A 5 -14.97 -60.80 -21.96
N SER A 6 -14.96 -60.26 -23.18
CA SER A 6 -15.49 -58.99 -23.68
C SER A 6 -16.91 -58.65 -23.20
N GLY A 7 -17.06 -57.49 -22.57
CA GLY A 7 -18.34 -56.84 -22.27
C GLY A 7 -18.72 -55.83 -23.36
N LYS A 8 -19.86 -56.10 -24.02
CA LYS A 8 -20.48 -55.23 -25.04
C LYS A 8 -21.13 -54.00 -24.40
N ALA A 9 -20.73 -52.81 -24.85
CA ALA A 9 -21.45 -51.57 -24.59
C ALA A 9 -22.69 -51.47 -25.50
N LYS A 10 -23.86 -51.25 -24.89
CA LYS A 10 -25.13 -50.97 -25.58
C LYS A 10 -25.24 -49.49 -25.89
N THR A 11 -25.33 -49.18 -27.18
CA THR A 11 -25.75 -47.91 -27.77
C THR A 11 -27.24 -47.67 -27.46
N LEU A 12 -27.57 -46.51 -26.90
CA LEU A 12 -28.95 -46.02 -26.78
C LEU A 12 -29.07 -44.73 -27.59
N THR A 13 -29.51 -44.92 -28.85
CA THR A 13 -30.06 -43.89 -29.72
C THR A 13 -31.45 -43.51 -29.22
N LYS A 14 -31.71 -42.22 -29.04
CA LYS A 14 -33.07 -41.66 -28.97
C LYS A 14 -33.17 -40.48 -29.93
N GLU A 15 -33.89 -40.72 -31.01
CA GLU A 15 -34.36 -39.74 -31.98
C GLU A 15 -35.62 -39.00 -31.48
N ALA A 16 -35.69 -37.74 -31.92
CA ALA A 16 -36.86 -36.96 -32.34
C ALA A 16 -37.98 -36.62 -31.33
N LYS A 17 -38.22 -35.30 -31.16
CA LYS A 17 -39.50 -34.65 -31.56
C LYS A 17 -39.42 -33.12 -31.49
N ALA A 18 -39.52 -32.44 -32.64
CA ALA A 18 -40.09 -31.09 -32.77
C ALA A 18 -41.63 -31.25 -32.95
N PRO A 19 -42.50 -30.29 -32.58
CA PRO A 19 -42.65 -29.02 -33.30
C PRO A 19 -43.10 -27.82 -32.43
N GLY A 20 -43.13 -26.61 -32.98
CA GLY A 20 -43.79 -25.49 -32.29
C GLY A 20 -43.52 -24.10 -32.85
N ASP A 21 -44.07 -23.84 -34.03
CA ASP A 21 -44.24 -22.54 -34.67
C ASP A 21 -44.75 -21.48 -33.66
N THR A 22 -44.05 -20.35 -33.49
CA THR A 22 -44.57 -19.22 -32.71
C THR A 22 -44.43 -17.93 -33.50
N THR A 23 -45.60 -17.35 -33.73
CA THR A 23 -45.96 -16.25 -34.60
C THR A 23 -45.32 -14.93 -34.15
N LEU A 24 -44.75 -14.21 -35.12
CA LEU A 24 -44.35 -12.81 -35.03
C LEU A 24 -45.57 -11.91 -34.77
N VAL A 25 -45.52 -11.16 -33.67
CA VAL A 25 -46.41 -10.00 -33.43
C VAL A 25 -45.53 -8.82 -33.00
N SER A 26 -45.34 -7.87 -33.91
CA SER A 26 -44.96 -6.49 -33.58
C SER A 26 -46.15 -5.81 -32.92
N PRO A 27 -45.94 -4.86 -31.98
CA PRO A 27 -46.30 -3.49 -32.35
C PRO A 27 -45.48 -2.36 -31.71
N VAL A 28 -45.35 -1.30 -32.52
CA VAL A 28 -45.60 0.11 -32.16
C VAL A 28 -44.56 0.84 -31.31
N SER A 29 -43.83 1.68 -32.03
CA SER A 29 -43.15 2.89 -31.60
C SER A 29 -44.11 3.90 -30.97
N LYS A 30 -43.75 4.45 -29.80
CA LYS A 30 -44.17 5.77 -29.35
C LYS A 30 -43.05 6.42 -28.55
N ASP A 31 -42.37 7.36 -29.19
CA ASP A 31 -41.53 8.36 -28.53
C ASP A 31 -42.40 9.33 -27.71
N PRO A 32 -41.96 9.72 -26.52
CA PRO A 32 -42.30 11.01 -25.95
C PRO A 32 -41.08 11.93 -26.00
N SER A 33 -41.22 12.96 -26.82
CA SER A 33 -40.38 14.15 -26.91
C SER A 33 -40.05 14.74 -25.53
N CYS A 34 -38.77 14.74 -25.16
CA CYS A 34 -38.27 15.52 -24.05
C CYS A 34 -38.01 16.95 -24.54
N SER A 35 -38.84 17.89 -24.10
CA SER A 35 -38.72 19.31 -24.42
C SER A 35 -37.65 19.95 -23.54
N LEU A 36 -36.59 20.46 -24.18
CA LEU A 36 -35.57 21.29 -23.55
C LEU A 36 -36.17 22.68 -23.27
N PRO A 37 -36.01 23.26 -22.06
CA PRO A 37 -36.36 24.64 -21.82
C PRO A 37 -35.40 25.60 -22.55
N LYS A 38 -36.00 26.64 -23.12
CA LYS A 38 -35.39 27.71 -23.91
C LYS A 38 -34.23 28.39 -23.17
N LYS A 39 -33.16 28.60 -23.93
CA LYS A 39 -32.10 29.59 -23.69
C LYS A 39 -32.72 30.98 -23.59
N GLU A 40 -32.59 31.63 -22.45
CA GLU A 40 -32.85 33.07 -22.30
C GLU A 40 -31.64 33.85 -22.85
N GLU A 41 -31.91 34.65 -23.88
CA GLU A 41 -31.01 35.68 -24.40
C GLU A 41 -30.80 36.76 -23.33
N ARG A 42 -29.55 36.96 -22.91
CA ARG A 42 -29.13 38.20 -22.22
C ARG A 42 -28.41 39.10 -23.21
N THR A 43 -29.04 40.23 -23.48
CA THR A 43 -28.51 41.38 -24.22
C THR A 43 -27.39 42.06 -23.42
N PRO A 44 -26.34 42.60 -24.06
CA PRO A 44 -25.26 43.31 -23.38
C PRO A 44 -25.52 44.82 -23.31
N GLY A 45 -25.09 45.42 -22.19
CA GLY A 45 -24.80 46.85 -22.11
C GLY A 45 -25.53 47.57 -20.98
N GLN A 46 -24.80 47.90 -19.92
CA GLN A 46 -24.49 49.29 -19.62
C GLN A 46 -23.54 49.38 -18.43
N ASP A 47 -22.42 50.05 -18.68
CA ASP A 47 -21.51 50.63 -17.69
C ASP A 47 -22.27 51.43 -16.63
N VAL A 48 -21.74 51.48 -15.40
CA VAL A 48 -21.54 52.72 -14.61
C VAL A 48 -20.94 52.39 -13.23
N LYS A 49 -19.76 52.98 -13.02
CA LYS A 49 -19.17 53.54 -11.78
C LYS A 49 -19.02 52.67 -10.53
N SER A 50 -17.75 52.33 -10.29
CA SER A 50 -16.93 52.86 -9.18
C SER A 50 -17.67 53.34 -7.92
N THR A 51 -17.43 52.64 -6.81
CA THR A 51 -17.14 53.27 -5.50
C THR A 51 -16.47 52.26 -4.58
N GLU A 52 -15.24 52.59 -4.18
CA GLU A 52 -14.56 52.07 -3.01
C GLU A 52 -15.29 52.43 -1.71
N ASN A 53 -14.98 51.66 -0.68
CA ASN A 53 -14.88 51.99 0.75
C ASN A 53 -15.86 51.34 1.74
N LEU A 54 -15.23 51.06 2.88
CA LEU A 54 -15.72 50.74 4.23
C LEU A 54 -15.88 49.23 4.51
N ARG A 55 -14.91 48.58 5.17
CA ARG A 55 -14.41 48.72 6.57
C ARG A 55 -15.28 47.94 7.55
N ALA A 56 -14.61 46.94 8.13
CA ALA A 56 -14.72 46.35 9.47
C ALA A 56 -16.06 46.36 10.21
N SER A 57 -16.47 45.16 10.63
CA SER A 57 -16.93 44.83 11.99
C SER A 57 -17.28 43.34 12.01
N SER A 58 -16.52 42.52 12.72
CA SER A 58 -16.77 42.10 14.11
C SER A 58 -18.03 41.25 14.25
N GLU A 59 -17.87 39.97 14.61
CA GLU A 59 -18.59 39.43 15.77
C GLU A 59 -18.01 38.08 16.21
N SER A 60 -17.58 38.10 17.47
CA SER A 60 -17.19 37.02 18.34
C SER A 60 -18.38 36.14 18.72
N VAL A 61 -18.22 34.82 18.66
CA VAL A 61 -19.05 33.89 19.44
C VAL A 61 -18.16 33.17 20.44
N VAL A 62 -18.26 33.64 21.68
CA VAL A 62 -17.86 32.95 22.91
C VAL A 62 -19.06 32.13 23.37
N SER A 63 -18.85 30.87 23.74
CA SER A 63 -19.57 30.11 24.80
C SER A 63 -18.96 28.70 24.86
N ASN A 64 -18.06 28.46 25.82
CA ASN A 64 -18.34 27.82 27.12
C ASN A 64 -18.56 26.31 27.04
N ASN A 65 -17.62 25.54 27.60
CA ASN A 65 -17.99 24.46 28.53
C ASN A 65 -16.91 24.24 29.58
N THR A 66 -17.40 24.20 30.82
CA THR A 66 -16.69 24.20 32.09
C THR A 66 -16.50 22.76 32.59
N ALA A 67 -15.44 22.60 33.38
CA ALA A 67 -14.95 21.40 34.04
C ALA A 67 -15.88 20.73 35.07
N SER A 68 -15.58 19.45 35.36
CA SER A 68 -15.43 18.80 36.70
C SER A 68 -15.56 17.27 36.49
N SER A 69 -14.92 16.34 37.20
CA SER A 69 -14.52 16.29 38.61
C SER A 69 -13.34 15.33 38.84
N GLN A 70 -12.49 15.67 39.82
CA GLN A 70 -11.70 14.76 40.63
C GLN A 70 -12.50 14.34 41.89
N LYS A 71 -12.26 13.12 42.39
CA LYS A 71 -12.37 12.66 43.79
C LYS A 71 -11.78 11.24 43.86
N ASP A 72 -10.61 11.03 44.48
CA ASP A 72 -10.32 10.83 45.92
C ASP A 72 -10.40 9.36 46.40
N SER A 73 -9.20 8.81 46.65
CA SER A 73 -8.70 7.98 47.77
C SER A 73 -9.56 6.92 48.49
N ASN A 74 -8.97 5.72 48.68
CA ASN A 74 -8.56 5.12 49.98
C ASN A 74 -7.94 3.71 49.77
N GLU A 75 -6.71 3.45 50.28
CA GLU A 75 -6.35 2.60 51.46
C GLU A 75 -6.89 1.15 51.45
N ALA A 76 -6.25 0.09 51.98
CA ALA A 76 -4.90 -0.28 52.43
C ALA A 76 -5.00 -1.79 52.85
N LYS A 77 -3.88 -2.55 52.80
CA LYS A 77 -3.48 -3.74 53.62
C LYS A 77 -2.43 -4.55 52.83
N ASP A 78 -1.16 -4.63 53.21
CA ASP A 78 -0.50 -5.17 54.42
C ASP A 78 -0.41 -6.72 54.47
N HIS A 79 0.72 -7.20 55.00
CA HIS A 79 1.35 -8.54 55.03
C HIS A 79 2.39 -8.77 53.92
N GLY A 80 3.68 -9.00 54.17
CA GLY A 80 4.46 -9.12 55.41
C GLY A 80 5.70 -10.03 55.20
N LYS A 81 6.81 -9.65 55.84
CA LYS A 81 7.95 -10.47 56.33
C LYS A 81 8.91 -11.15 55.33
N GLU A 82 10.20 -10.79 55.36
CA GLU A 82 11.35 -11.44 56.06
C GLU A 82 12.25 -12.09 54.97
N SER A 83 13.58 -12.14 54.99
CA SER A 83 14.64 -11.79 55.93
C SER A 83 16.00 -11.95 55.21
N ASN A 84 17.00 -11.16 55.63
CA ASN A 84 18.44 -11.43 55.76
C ASN A 84 19.14 -12.52 54.92
N GLY A 85 20.34 -12.18 54.43
CA GLY A 85 21.36 -13.19 54.12
C GLY A 85 22.60 -12.66 53.42
N SER A 86 23.49 -12.00 54.15
CA SER A 86 24.89 -11.78 53.75
C SER A 86 25.67 -13.10 53.79
N GLY A 87 26.48 -13.39 52.76
CA GLY A 87 27.42 -14.50 52.81
C GLY A 87 28.37 -14.47 51.61
N ALA A 88 29.58 -13.98 51.84
CA ALA A 88 30.73 -14.23 50.98
C ALA A 88 31.08 -15.73 51.00
N PRO A 89 31.77 -16.23 49.97
CA PRO A 89 32.72 -17.29 50.20
C PRO A 89 34.12 -16.98 49.67
N ASP A 90 35.04 -17.57 50.41
CA ASP A 90 36.48 -17.55 50.30
C ASP A 90 37.05 -18.17 49.02
N THR A 91 38.31 -17.79 48.85
CA THR A 91 39.40 -18.33 48.03
C THR A 91 39.42 -19.84 47.86
N ASP A 92 39.69 -20.30 46.64
CA ASP A 92 40.32 -21.58 46.38
C ASP A 92 41.49 -21.45 45.38
N GLU A 93 42.59 -22.11 45.76
CA GLU A 93 43.84 -22.27 45.05
C GLU A 93 43.65 -22.97 43.70
N VAL A 94 44.27 -22.46 42.63
CA VAL A 94 44.55 -23.27 41.44
C VAL A 94 46.02 -23.16 41.06
N LYS A 95 46.61 -24.37 41.00
CA LYS A 95 47.99 -24.72 40.71
C LYS A 95 48.41 -24.37 39.28
N GLY A 96 49.73 -24.29 39.13
CA GLY A 96 50.46 -23.84 37.96
C GLY A 96 50.15 -24.57 36.65
N ILE A 97 50.30 -23.80 35.57
CA ILE A 97 50.47 -24.29 34.21
C ILE A 97 51.65 -23.53 33.61
N ASP A 98 52.56 -24.30 33.03
CA ASP A 98 53.84 -23.92 32.47
C ASP A 98 53.75 -22.90 31.33
N ARG A 99 54.68 -21.95 31.32
CA ARG A 99 54.96 -21.03 30.21
C ARG A 99 55.67 -21.76 29.08
N PRO A 100 55.15 -21.76 27.84
CA PRO A 100 55.98 -21.97 26.67
C PRO A 100 56.67 -20.67 26.24
N ALA A 101 57.91 -20.83 25.80
CA ALA A 101 58.84 -19.78 25.40
C ALA A 101 58.36 -18.96 24.19
N LEU A 102 58.70 -17.66 24.24
CA LEU A 102 58.61 -16.69 23.16
C LEU A 102 59.47 -17.12 21.96
N PRO A 103 58.94 -17.06 20.72
CA PRO A 103 59.76 -16.93 19.53
C PRO A 103 60.04 -15.47 19.21
N GLU A 104 61.22 -15.30 18.64
CA GLU A 104 61.96 -14.08 18.30
C GLU A 104 61.25 -13.09 17.37
N GLU A 105 61.76 -11.85 17.46
CA GLU A 105 61.57 -10.72 16.56
C GLU A 105 61.23 -11.08 15.11
N LEU A 106 60.02 -10.70 14.67
CA LEU A 106 59.71 -10.53 13.26
C LEU A 106 59.56 -9.04 12.94
N THR A 107 60.41 -8.64 12.02
CA THR A 107 60.74 -7.31 11.55
C THR A 107 59.52 -6.54 11.03
N LEU A 108 59.22 -5.42 11.66
CA LEU A 108 58.15 -4.48 11.32
C LEU A 108 58.57 -3.56 10.16
N LYS A 109 58.69 -4.12 8.94
CA LYS A 109 58.88 -3.34 7.70
C LYS A 109 58.23 -4.07 6.52
N GLY A 110 56.98 -3.72 6.20
CA GLY A 110 56.35 -4.22 4.97
C GLY A 110 54.82 -4.21 4.88
N LEU A 111 54.10 -3.39 5.65
CA LEU A 111 52.65 -3.21 5.51
C LEU A 111 52.33 -1.72 5.42
N LEU A 112 52.70 -1.12 4.30
CA LEU A 112 52.21 0.19 3.88
C LEU A 112 51.68 0.05 2.47
N GLU A 113 50.46 0.58 2.28
CA GLU A 113 49.77 0.78 1.00
C GLU A 113 49.05 -0.45 0.44
N GLN A 114 48.03 -0.92 1.16
CA GLN A 114 46.82 -1.34 0.44
C GLN A 114 46.09 -0.06 -0.01
N PRO A 115 45.65 0.04 -1.28
CA PRO A 115 44.82 1.15 -1.73
C PRO A 115 43.57 1.17 -0.86
N VAL A 116 43.33 2.30 -0.19
CA VAL A 116 42.01 2.59 0.38
C VAL A 116 41.09 2.70 -0.83
N GLU A 117 40.32 1.64 -1.13
CA GLU A 117 39.28 1.70 -2.14
C GLU A 117 38.39 2.89 -1.81
N GLU A 118 38.35 3.86 -2.72
CA GLU A 118 37.46 5.01 -2.59
C GLU A 118 36.04 4.48 -2.38
N PRO A 119 35.30 4.95 -1.37
CA PRO A 119 33.96 4.48 -1.11
C PRO A 119 33.12 4.69 -2.37
N GLU A 120 32.59 3.60 -2.94
CA GLU A 120 31.77 3.65 -4.14
C GLU A 120 30.63 4.66 -3.94
N LYS A 121 30.52 5.61 -4.88
CA LYS A 121 29.51 6.66 -4.82
C LYS A 121 28.11 6.02 -4.86
N PRO A 122 27.17 6.44 -3.99
CA PRO A 122 25.84 5.87 -3.93
C PRO A 122 25.15 6.00 -5.29
N ARG A 123 24.74 4.86 -5.87
CA ARG A 123 24.09 4.84 -7.19
C ARG A 123 22.59 5.07 -7.04
N LYS A 124 22.10 6.16 -7.61
CA LYS A 124 20.65 6.47 -7.72
C LYS A 124 19.98 5.44 -8.64
N ILE A 125 18.79 5.01 -8.28
CA ILE A 125 18.09 3.96 -9.03
C ILE A 125 17.09 4.60 -9.97
N PRO A 126 17.26 4.46 -11.30
CA PRO A 126 16.22 4.89 -12.23
C PRO A 126 14.96 4.04 -12.01
N VAL A 127 13.78 4.66 -12.09
CA VAL A 127 12.50 3.95 -11.92
C VAL A 127 12.32 2.83 -12.96
N GLN A 128 12.98 2.93 -14.13
CA GLN A 128 13.10 1.81 -15.06
C GLN A 128 14.48 1.11 -14.95
N GLN A 129 14.44 -0.17 -14.57
CA GLN A 129 15.45 -1.15 -14.96
C GLN A 129 14.88 -1.91 -16.17
N GLY A 130 15.65 -1.96 -17.27
CA GLY A 130 15.18 -2.32 -18.60
C GLY A 130 14.21 -3.50 -18.67
N LEU A 131 12.96 -3.20 -19.04
CA LEU A 131 11.95 -4.17 -19.44
C LEU A 131 11.17 -3.61 -20.64
N ASP A 132 10.84 -4.53 -21.53
CA ASP A 132 10.42 -4.31 -22.91
C ASP A 132 9.33 -3.26 -23.11
N SER A 133 9.37 -2.62 -24.29
CA SER A 133 8.43 -1.58 -24.70
C SER A 133 6.98 -2.06 -24.61
N TYR A 134 6.31 -1.71 -23.52
CA TYR A 134 4.89 -1.97 -23.36
C TYR A 134 4.11 -1.13 -24.38
N LYS A 135 3.51 -1.78 -25.39
CA LYS A 135 2.57 -1.12 -26.30
C LYS A 135 1.21 -1.00 -25.60
N PRO A 136 0.69 0.22 -25.36
CA PRO A 136 -0.64 0.36 -24.79
C PRO A 136 -1.68 -0.22 -25.76
N ALA A 137 -2.51 -1.13 -25.27
CA ALA A 137 -3.60 -1.69 -26.04
C ALA A 137 -4.73 -0.66 -26.14
N ASN A 138 -5.00 -0.17 -27.35
CA ASN A 138 -6.11 0.73 -27.67
C ASN A 138 -7.47 0.01 -27.62
N ALA A 139 -7.93 -0.42 -26.45
CA ALA A 139 -9.27 -0.95 -26.28
C ALA A 139 -9.96 -0.30 -25.08
N ALA A 140 -11.20 0.16 -25.27
CA ALA A 140 -12.09 0.65 -24.23
C ALA A 140 -12.50 -0.52 -23.31
N VAL A 141 -11.61 -0.82 -22.36
CA VAL A 141 -11.69 -1.76 -21.22
C VAL A 141 -12.57 -3.02 -21.43
N PRO A 142 -12.16 -3.97 -22.27
CA PRO A 142 -12.50 -5.38 -22.05
C PRO A 142 -11.64 -5.90 -20.88
N ARG A 143 -12.23 -6.64 -19.94
CA ARG A 143 -11.44 -7.46 -19.00
C ARG A 143 -10.46 -8.29 -19.83
N LYS A 144 -9.15 -8.11 -19.64
CA LYS A 144 -8.13 -8.74 -20.49
C LYS A 144 -8.23 -10.27 -20.49
N ARG A 145 -8.79 -10.86 -19.43
CA ARG A 145 -9.03 -12.31 -19.28
C ARG A 145 -10.30 -12.51 -18.42
N PRO A 146 -11.12 -13.55 -18.67
CA PRO A 146 -12.23 -13.92 -17.79
C PRO A 146 -11.70 -14.47 -16.44
N PRO A 147 -12.51 -14.43 -15.36
CA PRO A 147 -12.16 -15.04 -14.08
C PRO A 147 -11.99 -16.55 -14.21
N LEU A 148 -11.04 -17.11 -13.48
CA LEU A 148 -10.67 -18.53 -13.51
C LEU A 148 -10.77 -19.12 -12.10
N PRO A 149 -11.73 -20.01 -11.81
CA PRO A 149 -12.91 -20.41 -12.60
C PRO A 149 -14.01 -19.32 -12.66
N PRO A 150 -14.97 -19.40 -13.61
CA PRO A 150 -16.11 -18.49 -13.64
C PRO A 150 -16.97 -18.66 -12.37
N PRO A 151 -17.38 -17.56 -11.71
CA PRO A 151 -18.14 -17.65 -10.46
C PRO A 151 -19.57 -18.16 -10.72
N ALA A 152 -20.15 -18.82 -9.71
CA ALA A 152 -21.58 -19.11 -9.74
C ALA A 152 -22.37 -17.80 -9.64
N LEU A 153 -23.20 -17.51 -10.63
CA LEU A 153 -24.02 -16.29 -10.66
C LEU A 153 -25.25 -16.36 -9.73
N GLU A 154 -25.39 -17.44 -8.96
CA GLU A 154 -26.48 -17.63 -8.01
C GLU A 154 -26.14 -17.01 -6.65
N GLY A 155 -27.01 -16.11 -6.18
CA GLY A 155 -26.90 -15.48 -4.87
C GLY A 155 -26.38 -14.05 -4.89
N ARG A 156 -26.19 -13.48 -3.69
CA ARG A 156 -25.67 -12.12 -3.52
C ARG A 156 -24.15 -12.11 -3.81
N PRO A 157 -23.64 -11.18 -4.66
CA PRO A 157 -22.22 -11.01 -4.88
C PRO A 157 -21.53 -10.45 -3.63
N LEU A 158 -20.25 -10.77 -3.47
CA LEU A 158 -19.40 -10.12 -2.47
C LEU A 158 -19.04 -8.71 -2.95
N VAL A 159 -19.00 -7.76 -2.03
CA VAL A 159 -18.66 -6.36 -2.34
C VAL A 159 -17.28 -6.01 -1.77
N LEU A 160 -16.34 -5.68 -2.67
CA LEU A 160 -14.97 -5.28 -2.36
C LEU A 160 -14.83 -3.74 -2.45
N ALA A 161 -14.59 -3.08 -1.32
CA ALA A 161 -14.32 -1.64 -1.26
C ALA A 161 -12.83 -1.33 -1.35
N THR A 162 -12.46 -0.36 -2.19
CA THR A 162 -11.06 -0.01 -2.50
C THR A 162 -10.78 1.48 -2.41
N HIS A 163 -11.81 2.30 -2.16
CA HIS A 163 -11.77 3.76 -2.21
C HIS A 163 -10.86 4.41 -1.17
N LEU A 164 -10.50 3.69 -0.11
CA LEU A 164 -9.59 4.17 0.93
C LEU A 164 -8.12 4.05 0.54
N VAL A 165 -7.81 3.38 -0.58
CA VAL A 165 -6.47 3.27 -1.13
C VAL A 165 -6.45 3.67 -2.62
N PRO A 166 -6.85 4.92 -2.96
CA PRO A 166 -7.01 5.35 -4.36
C PRO A 166 -5.68 5.48 -5.10
N SER A 167 -4.55 5.41 -4.38
CA SER A 167 -3.22 5.51 -4.98
C SER A 167 -2.77 4.21 -5.64
N LEU A 168 -3.37 3.07 -5.27
CA LEU A 168 -3.15 1.81 -5.98
C LEU A 168 -4.03 1.77 -7.24
N SER A 169 -3.56 1.05 -8.26
CA SER A 169 -4.30 0.94 -9.51
C SER A 169 -5.59 0.12 -9.33
N ILE A 170 -6.68 0.54 -9.99
CA ILE A 170 -7.95 -0.22 -10.00
C ILE A 170 -7.73 -1.66 -10.49
N GLY A 171 -6.83 -1.86 -11.45
CA GLY A 171 -6.55 -3.18 -12.02
C GLY A 171 -5.88 -4.15 -11.04
N LEU A 172 -5.23 -3.65 -9.98
CA LEU A 172 -4.79 -4.50 -8.88
C LEU A 172 -6.00 -5.08 -8.13
N PHE A 173 -7.00 -4.26 -7.86
CA PHE A 173 -8.20 -4.70 -7.17
C PHE A 173 -9.09 -5.59 -8.03
N GLU A 174 -9.04 -5.46 -9.35
CA GLU A 174 -9.63 -6.42 -10.29
C GLU A 174 -9.00 -7.81 -10.12
N ILE A 175 -7.68 -7.90 -10.03
CA ILE A 175 -6.98 -9.18 -9.78
C ILE A 175 -7.34 -9.75 -8.41
N LEU A 176 -7.39 -8.90 -7.38
CA LEU A 176 -7.81 -9.35 -6.04
C LEU A 176 -9.25 -9.85 -6.05
N ALA A 177 -10.16 -9.15 -6.73
CA ALA A 177 -11.54 -9.58 -6.90
C ALA A 177 -11.62 -10.94 -7.60
N ASP A 178 -10.92 -11.12 -8.73
CA ASP A 178 -10.87 -12.40 -9.44
C ASP A 178 -10.33 -13.53 -8.54
N ALA A 179 -9.32 -13.26 -7.71
CA ALA A 179 -8.76 -14.25 -6.78
C ALA A 179 -9.77 -14.64 -5.69
N ILE A 180 -10.57 -13.68 -5.20
CA ILE A 180 -11.65 -13.93 -4.24
C ILE A 180 -12.80 -14.69 -4.93
N GLU A 181 -13.13 -14.38 -6.19
CA GLU A 181 -14.11 -15.13 -6.98
C GLU A 181 -13.68 -16.60 -7.11
N ALA A 182 -12.41 -16.84 -7.47
CA ALA A 182 -11.85 -18.16 -7.59
C ALA A 182 -11.86 -18.95 -6.26
N ALA A 183 -11.54 -18.29 -5.15
CA ALA A 183 -11.54 -18.89 -3.82
C ALA A 183 -12.94 -19.27 -3.33
N THR A 184 -13.94 -18.44 -3.63
CA THR A 184 -15.28 -18.52 -3.02
C THR A 184 -16.35 -19.07 -3.94
N ASN A 185 -16.09 -19.12 -5.25
CA ASN A 185 -17.05 -19.39 -6.31
C ASN A 185 -18.24 -18.42 -6.30
N LYS A 186 -18.05 -17.20 -5.78
CA LYS A 186 -19.07 -16.14 -5.74
C LYS A 186 -18.60 -14.94 -6.56
N PRO A 187 -19.49 -14.20 -7.24
CA PRO A 187 -19.11 -13.01 -7.97
C PRO A 187 -18.67 -11.91 -6.99
N VAL A 188 -17.70 -11.10 -7.39
CA VAL A 188 -17.19 -9.96 -6.60
C VAL A 188 -17.43 -8.66 -7.37
N VAL A 189 -18.07 -7.71 -6.71
CA VAL A 189 -18.30 -6.34 -7.22
C VAL A 189 -17.34 -5.40 -6.53
N ILE A 190 -16.62 -4.60 -7.31
CA ILE A 190 -15.70 -3.59 -6.79
C ILE A 190 -16.46 -2.27 -6.62
N VAL A 191 -16.38 -1.70 -5.41
CA VAL A 191 -16.82 -0.33 -5.12
C VAL A 191 -15.57 0.53 -5.08
N TYR A 192 -15.40 1.31 -6.14
CA TYR A 192 -14.34 2.31 -6.27
C TYR A 192 -14.93 3.71 -6.18
N GLU A 193 -14.26 4.56 -5.40
CA GLU A 193 -14.61 5.96 -5.25
C GLU A 193 -13.30 6.76 -5.10
N PRO A 194 -13.17 7.94 -5.72
CA PRO A 194 -11.95 8.74 -5.62
C PRO A 194 -11.81 9.47 -4.27
N ARG A 195 -12.89 9.57 -3.49
CA ARG A 195 -12.91 10.24 -2.19
C ARG A 195 -12.41 9.30 -1.09
N THR A 196 -11.46 9.77 -0.31
CA THR A 196 -10.80 9.01 0.77
C THR A 196 -11.33 9.28 2.17
N ASP A 197 -12.21 10.28 2.31
CA ASP A 197 -12.77 10.72 3.59
C ASP A 197 -14.02 9.93 4.01
N ARG A 198 -14.57 9.12 3.10
CA ARG A 198 -15.79 8.36 3.34
C ARG A 198 -15.46 7.02 4.03
N PRO A 199 -16.09 6.70 5.17
CA PRO A 199 -15.90 5.42 5.83
C PRO A 199 -16.44 4.25 4.99
N VAL A 200 -15.99 3.05 5.31
CA VAL A 200 -16.52 1.81 4.70
C VAL A 200 -18.02 1.69 4.97
N ALA A 201 -18.82 1.46 3.92
CA ALA A 201 -20.26 1.30 4.04
C ALA A 201 -20.63 -0.07 4.65
N LYS A 202 -20.80 -0.10 5.98
CA LYS A 202 -20.99 -1.32 6.78
C LYS A 202 -22.08 -2.30 6.27
N ASP A 203 -23.18 -1.78 5.72
CA ASP A 203 -24.34 -2.58 5.31
C ASP A 203 -24.23 -3.10 3.86
N VAL A 204 -23.19 -2.66 3.14
CA VAL A 204 -22.99 -2.95 1.71
C VAL A 204 -21.70 -3.74 1.48
N VAL A 205 -20.63 -3.38 2.19
CA VAL A 205 -19.28 -3.90 1.95
C VAL A 205 -19.05 -5.20 2.73
N ASP A 206 -18.52 -6.20 2.03
CA ASP A 206 -18.14 -7.48 2.61
C ASP A 206 -16.63 -7.56 2.85
N ILE A 207 -15.83 -6.91 2.01
CA ILE A 207 -14.37 -6.90 2.05
C ILE A 207 -13.88 -5.48 1.78
N ALA A 208 -12.91 -4.99 2.55
CA ALA A 208 -12.31 -3.68 2.34
C ALA A 208 -10.79 -3.77 2.35
N VAL A 209 -10.14 -3.05 1.43
CA VAL A 209 -8.69 -2.80 1.50
C VAL A 209 -8.47 -1.40 2.05
N LEU A 210 -7.73 -1.31 3.14
CA LEU A 210 -7.48 -0.07 3.88
C LEU A 210 -5.98 0.26 3.92
N PRO A 211 -5.62 1.55 4.02
CA PRO A 211 -4.25 1.92 4.37
C PRO A 211 -3.95 1.55 5.83
N PRO A 212 -2.66 1.45 6.22
CA PRO A 212 -2.26 0.88 7.50
C PRO A 212 -2.78 1.59 8.75
N ASN A 213 -3.19 2.84 8.60
CA ASN A 213 -3.63 3.73 9.68
C ASN A 213 -5.15 3.79 9.83
N GLU A 214 -5.91 3.12 8.97
CA GLU A 214 -7.37 3.14 8.98
C GLU A 214 -7.93 1.85 9.56
N ASN A 215 -9.09 1.96 10.20
CA ASN A 215 -9.75 0.83 10.83
C ASN A 215 -11.21 0.76 10.39
N TRP A 216 -11.73 -0.45 10.25
CA TRP A 216 -13.14 -0.71 10.01
C TRP A 216 -13.74 -1.47 11.19
N PRO A 217 -14.57 -0.83 12.05
CA PRO A 217 -15.09 -1.44 13.27
C PRO A 217 -15.87 -2.75 13.06
N ASP A 218 -16.62 -2.84 11.96
CA ASP A 218 -17.37 -4.04 11.57
C ASP A 218 -16.51 -5.06 10.80
N GLY A 219 -15.28 -4.68 10.46
CA GLY A 219 -14.30 -5.52 9.82
C GLY A 219 -13.48 -6.31 10.82
N GLU A 220 -13.01 -7.46 10.37
CA GLU A 220 -11.96 -8.25 11.00
C GLU A 220 -10.78 -8.33 10.05
N LEU A 221 -9.59 -8.07 10.59
CA LEU A 221 -8.36 -8.08 9.84
C LEU A 221 -8.01 -9.49 9.37
N LEU A 222 -7.69 -9.66 8.09
CA LEU A 222 -7.12 -10.90 7.61
C LEU A 222 -5.64 -10.99 7.96
N PRO A 223 -5.16 -12.16 8.43
CA PRO A 223 -3.76 -12.39 8.71
C PRO A 223 -2.94 -12.62 7.43
N VAL A 224 -3.34 -12.01 6.30
CA VAL A 224 -2.69 -12.09 5.00
C VAL A 224 -2.75 -10.74 4.31
N SER A 225 -1.65 -10.32 3.66
CA SER A 225 -1.62 -9.10 2.85
C SER A 225 -0.66 -9.25 1.67
N PHE A 226 -0.63 -8.24 0.82
CA PHE A 226 0.23 -8.14 -0.35
C PHE A 226 1.71 -8.12 0.04
N VAL A 227 2.52 -8.84 -0.73
CA VAL A 227 3.98 -8.73 -0.72
C VAL A 227 4.40 -7.95 -1.95
N PHE A 228 4.82 -6.70 -1.73
CA PHE A 228 5.31 -5.85 -2.82
C PHE A 228 6.79 -6.12 -3.09
N ASN A 229 7.12 -6.22 -4.37
CA ASN A 229 8.48 -6.24 -4.86
C ASN A 229 9.13 -4.89 -4.56
N HIS A 230 10.15 -4.93 -3.73
CA HIS A 230 10.95 -3.77 -3.38
C HIS A 230 12.37 -4.22 -3.08
N LEU A 231 13.37 -3.40 -3.44
CA LEU A 231 14.78 -3.78 -3.32
C LEU A 231 15.21 -4.08 -1.88
N LEU A 232 14.58 -3.41 -0.91
CA LEU A 232 14.81 -3.64 0.51
C LEU A 232 14.00 -4.81 1.08
N ASN A 233 13.00 -5.31 0.35
CA ASN A 233 12.14 -6.42 0.79
C ASN A 233 12.70 -7.78 0.35
N VAL A 234 13.94 -8.08 0.75
CA VAL A 234 14.63 -9.33 0.35
C VAL A 234 13.90 -10.57 0.90
N ASP A 235 13.37 -10.45 2.12
CA ASP A 235 12.69 -11.54 2.83
C ASP A 235 11.24 -11.76 2.38
N LYS A 236 10.74 -10.98 1.41
CA LYS A 236 9.37 -11.08 0.87
C LYS A 236 8.28 -11.00 1.96
N VAL A 237 8.46 -10.12 2.94
CA VAL A 237 7.50 -9.94 4.05
C VAL A 237 6.44 -8.90 3.67
N PRO A 238 5.18 -9.02 4.12
CA PRO A 238 4.18 -7.98 3.94
C PRO A 238 4.60 -6.67 4.62
N GLY A 239 4.67 -5.61 3.84
CA GLY A 239 5.08 -4.29 4.28
C GLY A 239 5.16 -3.32 3.11
N VAL A 240 5.12 -2.03 3.41
CA VAL A 240 5.14 -0.98 2.40
C VAL A 240 6.33 -0.06 2.64
N TYR A 241 7.32 -0.15 1.76
CA TYR A 241 8.41 0.82 1.74
C TYR A 241 7.95 2.16 1.16
N VAL A 242 8.62 3.22 1.58
CA VAL A 242 8.36 4.59 1.14
C VAL A 242 9.57 5.09 0.37
N ASP A 243 9.37 5.46 -0.87
CA ASP A 243 10.42 6.00 -1.73
C ASP A 243 10.45 7.53 -1.66
N VAL A 244 11.66 8.06 -1.55
CA VAL A 244 11.98 9.46 -1.80
C VAL A 244 12.40 9.56 -3.26
N ILE A 245 11.49 10.07 -4.08
CA ILE A 245 11.71 10.24 -5.52
C ILE A 245 12.14 11.67 -5.85
N VAL A 246 12.98 11.80 -6.86
CA VAL A 246 13.47 13.09 -7.35
C VAL A 246 13.27 13.22 -8.86
N ALA A 247 13.02 14.44 -9.31
CA ALA A 247 12.93 14.77 -10.72
C ALA A 247 14.29 14.56 -11.43
N ALA A 248 14.24 14.18 -12.70
CA ALA A 248 15.43 13.81 -13.49
C ALA A 248 16.50 14.92 -13.55
N ASP A 249 16.09 16.18 -13.60
CA ASP A 249 16.98 17.34 -13.66
C ASP A 249 17.69 17.62 -12.33
N GLN A 250 17.09 17.21 -11.20
CA GLN A 250 17.71 17.29 -9.89
C GLN A 250 18.58 16.09 -9.57
N ALA A 251 18.31 14.94 -10.19
CA ALA A 251 18.97 13.68 -9.90
C ALA A 251 20.50 13.74 -10.05
N ALA A 252 21.07 14.63 -10.87
CA ALA A 252 22.53 14.79 -10.97
C ALA A 252 23.16 15.47 -9.74
N HIS A 253 22.39 16.27 -8.99
CA HIS A 253 22.88 17.19 -7.96
C HIS A 253 22.64 16.72 -6.52
N VAL A 254 21.84 15.67 -6.32
CA VAL A 254 21.43 15.19 -4.98
C VAL A 254 21.89 13.75 -4.77
N GLU A 255 22.77 13.48 -3.81
CA GLU A 255 23.31 12.13 -3.55
C GLU A 255 22.56 11.41 -2.43
N ASN A 256 22.06 12.16 -1.45
CA ASN A 256 21.35 11.62 -0.29
C ASN A 256 20.21 12.55 0.15
N ILE A 257 19.41 12.11 1.13
CA ILE A 257 18.26 12.89 1.62
C ILE A 257 18.68 14.25 2.17
N VAL A 258 19.87 14.41 2.76
CA VAL A 258 20.35 15.67 3.36
C VAL A 258 20.61 16.75 2.29
N ASP A 259 20.96 16.33 1.07
CA ASP A 259 21.15 17.23 -0.08
C ASP A 259 19.84 17.86 -0.55
N LEU A 260 18.69 17.31 -0.11
CA LEU A 260 17.36 17.85 -0.45
C LEU A 260 16.99 19.10 0.36
N ARG A 261 17.91 19.65 1.16
CA ARG A 261 17.69 20.87 1.92
C ARG A 261 17.33 22.03 0.98
N GLY A 262 16.26 22.75 1.29
CA GLY A 262 15.81 23.89 0.48
C GLY A 262 15.01 23.53 -0.78
N HIS A 263 14.93 22.25 -1.16
CA HIS A 263 14.13 21.83 -2.31
C HIS A 263 12.62 21.90 -2.04
N ARG A 264 11.84 21.90 -3.13
CA ARG A 264 10.37 21.82 -3.08
C ARG A 264 9.93 20.36 -3.00
N CYS A 265 9.24 19.99 -1.93
CA CYS A 265 8.85 18.61 -1.65
C CYS A 265 7.32 18.45 -1.60
N ALA A 266 6.78 17.45 -2.30
CA ALA A 266 5.40 17.02 -2.17
C ALA A 266 5.27 15.91 -1.12
N LEU A 267 4.34 16.09 -0.18
CA LEU A 267 4.15 15.23 0.98
C LEU A 267 2.69 14.77 1.08
N PRO A 268 2.41 13.48 0.86
CA PRO A 268 1.10 12.91 1.13
C PRO A 268 0.92 12.69 2.63
N ASP A 269 -0.34 12.68 3.07
CA ASP A 269 -0.71 12.16 4.40
C ASP A 269 -0.03 12.87 5.58
N ARG A 270 0.45 14.11 5.42
CA ARG A 270 1.16 14.86 6.47
C ARG A 270 0.39 14.99 7.79
N ARG A 271 -0.94 14.92 7.74
CA ARG A 271 -1.82 15.02 8.92
C ARG A 271 -2.00 13.69 9.66
N LYS A 272 -1.62 12.56 9.05
CA LYS A 272 -1.77 11.24 9.65
C LYS A 272 -0.60 10.95 10.59
N ALA A 273 -0.90 10.28 11.70
CA ALA A 273 0.11 9.85 12.67
C ALA A 273 1.09 8.82 12.09
N THR A 274 0.62 8.02 11.13
CA THR A 274 1.41 7.00 10.43
C THR A 274 1.28 7.24 8.93
N GLY A 275 2.41 7.30 8.22
CA GLY A 275 2.43 7.49 6.78
C GLY A 275 3.80 7.87 6.24
N ALA A 276 3.87 8.07 4.93
CA ALA A 276 5.12 8.37 4.22
C ALA A 276 5.80 9.66 4.70
N ALA A 277 5.02 10.74 4.87
CA ALA A 277 5.55 12.00 5.39
C ALA A 277 6.08 11.87 6.82
N MET A 278 5.40 11.10 7.69
CA MET A 278 5.85 10.89 9.06
C MET A 278 7.17 10.13 9.11
N LEU A 279 7.34 9.09 8.30
CA LEU A 279 8.62 8.35 8.21
C LEU A 279 9.77 9.26 7.78
N LEU A 280 9.55 10.12 6.79
CA LEU A 280 10.54 11.09 6.36
C LEU A 280 10.90 12.07 7.48
N PHE A 281 9.92 12.62 8.18
CA PHE A 281 10.21 13.56 9.27
C PHE A 281 10.85 12.89 10.48
N SER A 282 10.53 11.64 10.78
CA SER A 282 11.22 10.83 11.79
C SER A 282 12.68 10.61 11.41
N TYR A 283 12.94 10.24 10.14
CA TYR A 283 14.28 10.12 9.59
C TYR A 283 15.08 11.43 9.74
N LEU A 284 14.49 12.55 9.31
CA LEU A 284 15.12 13.88 9.38
C LEU A 284 15.40 14.28 10.83
N ARG A 285 14.45 14.07 11.74
CA ARG A 285 14.63 14.35 13.18
C ARG A 285 15.80 13.54 13.76
N ASN A 286 15.93 12.27 13.40
CA ASN A 286 17.05 11.42 13.84
C ASN A 286 18.41 11.87 13.28
N LYS A 287 18.41 12.65 12.20
CA LYS A 287 19.60 13.32 11.65
C LYS A 287 19.84 14.72 12.23
N GLY A 288 19.01 15.16 13.18
CA GLY A 288 19.10 16.51 13.78
C GLY A 288 18.52 17.61 12.89
N GLU A 289 17.78 17.24 11.84
CA GLU A 289 17.13 18.20 10.96
C GLU A 289 15.77 18.65 11.51
N SER A 290 15.37 19.87 11.16
CA SER A 290 14.11 20.46 11.58
C SER A 290 13.01 20.32 10.51
N PRO A 291 11.73 20.54 10.83
CA PRO A 291 10.65 20.58 9.83
C PRO A 291 10.84 21.64 8.74
N ALA A 292 11.72 22.64 8.95
CA ALA A 292 12.11 23.64 7.96
C ALA A 292 13.22 23.15 7.00
N PHE A 293 13.50 21.85 6.97
CA PHE A 293 14.50 21.23 6.12
C PHE A 293 14.27 21.51 4.62
N PHE A 294 13.02 21.39 4.16
CA PHE A 294 12.62 21.71 2.80
C PHE A 294 12.34 23.21 2.66
N GLY A 295 12.70 23.79 1.52
CA GLY A 295 12.45 25.21 1.25
C GLY A 295 10.96 25.49 1.04
N ASN A 296 10.23 24.52 0.49
CA ASN A 296 8.77 24.54 0.43
C ASN A 296 8.22 23.11 0.52
N THR A 297 7.08 22.96 1.20
CA THR A 297 6.36 21.68 1.28
C THR A 297 4.95 21.87 0.73
N LEU A 298 4.54 20.98 -0.17
CA LEU A 298 3.19 20.95 -0.72
C LEU A 298 2.48 19.71 -0.20
N ASP A 299 1.40 19.93 0.53
CA ASP A 299 0.56 18.84 1.04
C ASP A 299 -0.28 18.31 -0.13
N THR A 300 -0.19 17.01 -0.37
CA THR A 300 -0.98 16.33 -1.41
C THR A 300 -2.08 15.48 -0.78
N SER A 301 -3.18 15.33 -1.51
CA SER A 301 -4.33 14.52 -1.09
C SER A 301 -4.08 13.01 -1.22
N SER A 302 -3.10 12.61 -2.04
CA SER A 302 -2.77 11.20 -2.29
C SER A 302 -1.32 10.99 -2.71
N HIS A 303 -0.84 9.75 -2.59
CA HIS A 303 0.46 9.36 -3.14
C HIS A 303 0.50 9.46 -4.67
N LEU A 304 -0.62 9.21 -5.36
CA LEU A 304 -0.71 9.37 -6.81
C LEU A 304 -0.54 10.82 -7.23
N GLU A 305 -1.15 11.77 -6.52
CA GLU A 305 -0.97 13.20 -6.77
C GLU A 305 0.49 13.63 -6.53
N THR A 306 1.12 13.11 -5.48
CA THR A 306 2.56 13.31 -5.23
C THR A 306 3.40 12.87 -6.44
N LEU A 307 3.15 11.66 -6.95
CA LEU A 307 3.85 11.12 -8.11
C LEU A 307 3.62 11.99 -9.36
N GLN A 308 2.39 12.45 -9.58
CA GLN A 308 2.03 13.36 -10.68
C GLN A 308 2.74 14.71 -10.59
N MET A 309 2.87 15.28 -9.40
CA MET A 309 3.53 16.57 -9.22
C MET A 309 5.04 16.49 -9.50
N VAL A 310 5.70 15.40 -9.10
CA VAL A 310 7.14 15.20 -9.42
C VAL A 310 7.33 14.89 -10.91
N ALA A 311 6.52 13.98 -11.48
CA ALA A 311 6.58 13.64 -12.91
C ALA A 311 6.29 14.85 -13.80
N GLY A 312 5.37 15.72 -13.38
CA GLY A 312 5.04 16.98 -14.03
C GLY A 312 5.98 18.15 -13.69
N LYS A 313 7.06 17.91 -12.93
CA LYS A 313 8.05 18.92 -12.51
C LYS A 313 7.48 20.11 -11.74
N GLN A 314 6.32 19.96 -11.11
CA GLN A 314 5.73 20.98 -10.24
C GLN A 314 6.53 21.10 -8.93
N VAL A 315 7.06 19.98 -8.48
CA VAL A 315 8.01 19.86 -7.36
C VAL A 315 9.25 19.09 -7.80
N GLU A 316 10.31 19.22 -7.03
CA GLU A 316 11.60 18.56 -7.29
C GLU A 316 11.70 17.20 -6.59
N VAL A 317 11.03 17.07 -5.45
CA VAL A 317 11.07 15.90 -4.57
C VAL A 317 9.64 15.46 -4.27
N GLY A 318 9.40 14.16 -4.20
CA GLY A 318 8.17 13.60 -3.64
C GLY A 318 8.47 12.42 -2.74
N VAL A 319 7.63 12.20 -1.74
CA VAL A 319 7.76 11.06 -0.83
C VAL A 319 6.48 10.25 -0.88
N LEU A 320 6.55 8.99 -1.28
CA LEU A 320 5.35 8.18 -1.46
C LEU A 320 5.60 6.68 -1.28
N ALA A 321 4.52 5.92 -1.08
CA ALA A 321 4.60 4.47 -0.97
C ALA A 321 5.13 3.85 -2.29
N ALA A 322 6.19 3.05 -2.21
CA ALA A 322 6.85 2.42 -3.37
C ALA A 322 5.88 1.67 -4.32
N PRO A 323 4.83 0.95 -3.84
CA PRO A 323 3.86 0.31 -4.72
C PRO A 323 3.17 1.24 -5.72
N VAL A 324 3.04 2.53 -5.40
CA VAL A 324 2.38 3.52 -6.26
C VAL A 324 3.22 3.78 -7.50
N VAL A 325 4.55 3.81 -7.40
CA VAL A 325 5.44 3.91 -8.56
C VAL A 325 5.25 2.71 -9.48
N ASN A 326 5.28 1.49 -8.92
CA ASN A 326 5.10 0.27 -9.69
C ASN A 326 3.75 0.17 -10.39
N CYS A 327 2.66 0.59 -9.72
CA CYS A 327 1.32 0.59 -10.29
C CYS A 327 1.16 1.55 -11.47
N HIS A 328 1.91 2.66 -11.49
CA HIS A 328 1.65 3.77 -12.42
C HIS A 328 2.80 4.07 -13.39
N LYS A 329 3.94 3.39 -13.31
CA LYS A 329 5.10 3.60 -14.20
C LYS A 329 4.77 3.48 -15.70
N ASN A 330 3.79 2.66 -16.05
CA ASN A 330 3.38 2.42 -17.44
C ASN A 330 2.18 3.28 -17.88
N THR A 331 1.48 3.93 -16.95
CA THR A 331 0.24 4.68 -17.25
C THR A 331 0.43 6.18 -17.10
N LEU A 332 1.33 6.62 -16.22
CA LEU A 332 1.58 8.02 -15.95
C LEU A 332 2.83 8.52 -16.72
N PRO A 333 2.68 9.50 -17.64
CA PRO A 333 3.80 10.07 -18.36
C PRO A 333 4.84 10.68 -17.41
N GLY A 334 6.13 10.50 -17.74
CA GLY A 334 7.23 11.10 -16.98
C GLY A 334 7.67 10.32 -15.74
N VAL A 335 6.92 9.31 -15.27
CA VAL A 335 7.35 8.51 -14.10
C VAL A 335 8.65 7.75 -14.37
N ASN A 336 8.83 7.26 -15.59
CA ASN A 336 10.03 6.49 -15.97
C ASN A 336 11.32 7.31 -15.99
N THR A 337 11.24 8.64 -15.97
CA THR A 337 12.42 9.52 -15.90
C THR A 337 12.79 9.90 -14.47
N LEU A 338 11.97 9.51 -13.49
CA LEU A 338 12.23 9.78 -12.09
C LEU A 338 13.30 8.85 -11.53
N TYR A 339 13.92 9.28 -10.44
CA TYR A 339 14.92 8.51 -9.72
C TYR A 339 14.48 8.29 -8.28
N VAL A 340 14.66 7.08 -7.77
CA VAL A 340 14.56 6.80 -6.34
C VAL A 340 15.89 7.16 -5.71
N LEU A 341 15.89 8.16 -4.84
CA LEU A 341 17.07 8.63 -4.12
C LEU A 341 17.36 7.75 -2.91
N SER A 342 16.30 7.41 -2.16
CA SER A 342 16.39 6.58 -0.97
C SER A 342 15.01 6.01 -0.64
N SER A 343 14.98 4.90 0.10
CA SER A 343 13.75 4.29 0.59
C SER A 343 13.76 4.20 2.12
N LEU A 344 12.60 4.42 2.74
CA LEU A 344 12.35 4.41 4.17
C LEU A 344 11.33 3.33 4.54
N GLY A 345 11.30 2.90 5.80
CA GLY A 345 10.32 1.97 6.33
C GLY A 345 10.92 0.60 6.73
N PRO A 346 10.11 -0.48 6.74
CA PRO A 346 8.77 -0.57 6.16
C PRO A 346 7.66 0.09 7.01
N LEU A 347 6.62 0.60 6.35
CA LEU A 347 5.30 0.81 6.96
C LEU A 347 4.57 -0.54 7.09
N PRO A 348 3.57 -0.65 7.99
CA PRO A 348 2.72 -1.82 8.03
C PRO A 348 2.03 -2.04 6.67
N PRO A 349 1.64 -3.27 6.35
CA PRO A 349 1.02 -3.58 5.07
C PRO A 349 -0.38 -2.96 4.93
N TYR A 350 -0.91 -2.90 3.70
CA TYR A 350 -2.32 -2.57 3.50
C TYR A 350 -3.20 -3.61 4.20
N SER A 351 -4.20 -3.16 4.94
CA SER A 351 -5.08 -4.06 5.68
C SER A 351 -6.17 -4.59 4.77
N ILE A 352 -6.22 -5.91 4.58
CA ILE A 352 -7.38 -6.57 3.97
C ILE A 352 -8.30 -6.97 5.10
N MET A 353 -9.49 -6.36 5.17
CA MET A 353 -10.47 -6.61 6.22
C MET A 353 -11.72 -7.26 5.62
N MET A 354 -12.33 -8.18 6.38
CA MET A 354 -13.60 -8.82 6.01
C MET A 354 -14.67 -8.53 7.04
N ASN A 355 -15.90 -8.30 6.60
CA ASN A 355 -17.04 -8.07 7.48
C ASN A 355 -17.17 -9.23 8.49
N LYS A 356 -17.33 -8.92 9.78
CA LYS A 356 -17.53 -9.89 10.85
C LYS A 356 -18.77 -10.76 10.65
N ALA A 357 -19.78 -10.25 9.93
CA ALA A 357 -20.98 -11.00 9.60
C ALA A 357 -20.76 -12.08 8.52
N LEU A 358 -19.63 -12.04 7.80
CA LEU A 358 -19.33 -13.03 6.78
C LEU A 358 -18.89 -14.36 7.43
N SER A 359 -19.30 -15.49 6.85
CA SER A 359 -19.00 -16.79 7.45
C SER A 359 -17.50 -17.09 7.51
N GLY A 360 -17.06 -17.71 8.61
CA GLY A 360 -15.67 -18.12 8.81
C GLY A 360 -15.15 -19.02 7.68
N THR A 361 -16.01 -19.87 7.11
CA THR A 361 -15.66 -20.71 5.95
C THR A 361 -15.26 -19.91 4.71
N ILE A 362 -15.92 -18.77 4.43
CA ILE A 362 -15.55 -17.91 3.30
C ILE A 362 -14.20 -17.27 3.58
N ARG A 363 -13.99 -16.79 4.80
CA ARG A 363 -12.71 -16.20 5.23
C ARG A 363 -11.55 -17.18 5.08
N GLU A 364 -11.67 -18.39 5.61
CA GLU A 364 -10.65 -19.43 5.51
C GLU A 364 -10.33 -19.78 4.05
N LYS A 365 -11.36 -19.89 3.19
CA LYS A 365 -11.17 -20.11 1.74
C LYS A 365 -10.35 -18.99 1.10
N VAL A 366 -10.68 -17.73 1.41
CA VAL A 366 -9.95 -16.57 0.87
C VAL A 366 -8.50 -16.58 1.36
N ILE A 367 -8.25 -16.77 2.66
CA ILE A 367 -6.90 -16.81 3.22
C ILE A 367 -6.06 -17.91 2.56
N ASN A 368 -6.56 -19.15 2.57
CA ASN A 368 -5.86 -20.30 2.01
C ASN A 368 -5.58 -20.12 0.51
N TYR A 369 -6.54 -19.57 -0.22
CA TYR A 369 -6.37 -19.33 -1.65
C TYR A 369 -5.29 -18.28 -1.89
N LEU A 370 -5.39 -17.09 -1.28
CA LEU A 370 -4.41 -16.00 -1.45
C LEU A 370 -2.98 -16.45 -1.13
N LEU A 371 -2.77 -17.22 -0.06
CA LEU A 371 -1.45 -17.78 0.29
C LEU A 371 -0.92 -18.82 -0.72
N SER A 372 -1.79 -19.41 -1.53
CA SER A 372 -1.42 -20.38 -2.56
C SER A 372 -1.25 -19.77 -3.97
N VAL A 373 -1.65 -18.51 -4.17
CA VAL A 373 -1.68 -17.84 -5.48
C VAL A 373 -0.30 -17.76 -6.14
N GLU A 374 0.79 -17.61 -5.39
CA GLU A 374 2.17 -17.56 -5.96
C GLU A 374 2.57 -18.87 -6.67
N LYS A 375 1.91 -19.99 -6.37
CA LYS A 375 2.20 -21.30 -7.00
C LYS A 375 1.65 -21.43 -8.41
N ASP A 376 0.79 -20.51 -8.82
CA ASP A 376 0.16 -20.48 -10.14
C ASP A 376 0.82 -19.41 -11.00
N GLU A 377 1.42 -19.83 -12.12
CA GLU A 377 2.15 -18.96 -13.03
C GLU A 377 1.25 -17.87 -13.63
N ASP A 378 -0.03 -18.17 -13.90
CA ASP A 378 -0.96 -17.20 -14.47
C ASP A 378 -1.24 -16.06 -13.48
N TRP A 379 -1.36 -16.38 -12.19
CA TRP A 379 -1.54 -15.37 -11.16
C TRP A 379 -0.28 -14.56 -10.89
N SER A 380 0.88 -15.23 -10.87
CA SER A 380 2.18 -14.58 -10.72
C SER A 380 2.41 -13.55 -11.82
N GLU A 381 2.11 -13.89 -13.09
CA GLU A 381 2.17 -12.96 -14.23
C GLU A 381 1.28 -11.72 -13.97
N ARG A 382 0.02 -11.93 -13.57
CA ARG A 382 -0.95 -10.86 -13.32
C ARG A 382 -0.51 -9.92 -12.19
N LEU A 383 -0.05 -10.48 -11.07
CA LEU A 383 0.39 -9.71 -9.90
C LEU A 383 1.70 -8.96 -10.17
N SER A 384 2.62 -9.56 -10.93
CA SER A 384 3.91 -8.96 -11.26
C SER A 384 3.78 -7.63 -12.01
N ALA A 385 2.72 -7.46 -12.81
CA ALA A 385 2.42 -6.21 -13.51
C ALA A 385 2.20 -5.01 -12.56
N TYR A 386 1.83 -5.27 -11.30
CA TYR A 386 1.64 -4.28 -10.25
C TYR A 386 2.78 -4.29 -9.21
N GLY A 387 3.85 -5.03 -9.48
CA GLY A 387 4.99 -5.16 -8.56
C GLY A 387 4.66 -5.95 -7.31
N ILE A 388 3.81 -6.97 -7.41
CA ILE A 388 3.46 -7.87 -6.30
C ILE A 388 4.02 -9.26 -6.60
N SER A 389 4.75 -9.85 -5.64
CA SER A 389 5.22 -11.24 -5.75
C SER A 389 4.20 -12.26 -5.29
N GLY A 390 3.27 -11.86 -4.41
CA GLY A 390 2.27 -12.76 -3.87
C GLY A 390 1.62 -12.21 -2.61
N PHE A 391 1.17 -13.12 -1.77
CA PHE A 391 0.57 -12.84 -0.47
C PHE A 391 1.28 -13.64 0.60
N ALA A 392 1.45 -13.06 1.78
CA ALA A 392 2.06 -13.75 2.91
C ALA A 392 1.33 -13.39 4.20
N GLU A 393 1.49 -14.27 5.19
CA GLU A 393 0.98 -14.06 6.52
C GLU A 393 1.77 -12.96 7.24
N TYR A 394 1.12 -12.28 8.17
CA TYR A 394 1.79 -11.30 9.01
C TYR A 394 1.13 -11.17 10.39
N SER A 395 1.91 -10.76 11.38
CA SER A 395 1.39 -10.50 12.73
C SER A 395 0.69 -9.13 12.79
N PRO A 396 -0.47 -9.01 13.47
CA PRO A 396 -1.08 -7.73 13.80
C PRO A 396 -0.15 -6.77 14.56
N ASP A 397 0.92 -7.29 15.20
CA ASP A 397 1.92 -6.48 15.87
C ASP A 397 2.65 -5.51 14.93
N LEU A 398 2.65 -5.76 13.61
CA LEU A 398 3.21 -4.81 12.64
C LEU A 398 2.51 -3.44 12.65
N TYR A 399 1.27 -3.35 13.14
CA TYR A 399 0.56 -2.06 13.28
C TYR A 399 0.91 -1.32 14.58
N LYS A 400 1.64 -1.94 15.50
CA LYS A 400 2.17 -1.30 16.71
C LYS A 400 3.50 -0.64 16.36
N LEU A 401 3.43 0.50 15.68
CA LEU A 401 4.60 1.33 15.47
C LEU A 401 4.92 2.05 16.80
N ASP A 402 5.86 1.51 17.56
CA ASP A 402 6.54 2.29 18.58
C ASP A 402 7.42 3.35 17.86
N ASP A 403 7.75 4.47 18.52
CA ASP A 403 8.63 5.55 18.04
C ASP A 403 10.07 5.08 17.69
N THR A 404 10.29 3.76 17.56
CA THR A 404 11.55 3.11 17.31
C THR A 404 12.10 3.44 15.94
N ASN A 405 13.22 4.17 15.97
CA ASN A 405 14.36 4.13 15.06
C ASN A 405 14.17 3.21 13.84
N VAL A 406 13.58 3.76 12.78
CA VAL A 406 13.51 3.09 11.49
C VAL A 406 14.96 2.95 11.02
N ALA A 407 15.46 1.72 10.91
CA ALA A 407 16.81 1.44 10.45
C ALA A 407 16.92 1.88 8.97
N THR A 408 17.46 3.07 8.75
CA THR A 408 17.53 3.69 7.42
C THR A 408 18.97 4.00 7.07
N SER A 409 19.66 3.00 6.55
CA SER A 409 20.66 3.19 5.49
C SER A 409 21.11 1.82 5.01
N VAL A 410 20.50 1.32 3.95
CA VAL A 410 21.24 0.43 3.06
C VAL A 410 21.84 1.34 2.00
N ARG A 411 23.17 1.36 1.92
CA ARG A 411 23.86 2.04 0.82
C ARG A 411 23.53 1.24 -0.45
N TYR A 412 22.99 1.93 -1.45
CA TYR A 412 22.82 1.35 -2.78
C TYR A 412 24.20 1.28 -3.44
N TYR A 413 24.73 0.05 -3.55
CA TYR A 413 25.97 -0.26 -4.27
C TYR A 413 25.74 -0.22 -5.78
#